data_AF-A0A7G8PXG2-F1
#
_entry.id   AF-A0A7G8PXG2-F1
#
_cell.length_a   1.000
_cell.length_b   1.000
_cell.length_c   1.000
_cell.angle_alpha   90.00
_cell.angle_beta   90.00
_cell.angle_gamma   90.00
#
_symmetry.space_group_name_H-M   'P 1'
#
loop_
_entity.id
_entity.type
_entity.pdbx_description
1 polymer ?
#
loop_
_entity_poly.entity_id
_entity_poly.type
_entity_poly.pdbx_seq_one_letter_code
_entity_poly.pdbx_strand_id
1 'polypeptide(L)'
;MKTENIFLFNYYFIGQFIFMSVFYKLLFDKKWVYYVMFAALVLLGIQYTLDFSVFYSYNSFGVTITQSIIAIYALLYYYKSLSGNASFLYVNAGVILYFVSSILFFASGNLILKLDIPSETMKYIGILNDLLYLIFVILIFVEWYRNFRPSKSQNNNPNSLM
;
A
#
# COMPACT_ATOMS: atom_id res chain seq x y z
N MET A 1 -21.35 -2.57 -3.97
CA MET A 1 -20.86 -2.69 -2.57
C MET A 1 -22.00 -2.29 -1.64
N LYS A 2 -22.22 -3.00 -0.51
CA LYS A 2 -23.21 -2.60 0.49
C LYS A 2 -22.80 -1.26 1.13
N THR A 3 -23.77 -0.37 1.30
CA THR A 3 -23.60 1.04 1.75
C THR A 3 -22.89 1.17 3.10
N GLU A 4 -22.99 0.17 3.97
CA GLU A 4 -22.44 0.18 5.33
C GLU A 4 -20.90 0.11 5.40
N ASN A 5 -20.23 -0.35 4.33
CA ASN A 5 -18.77 -0.53 4.32
C ASN A 5 -17.98 0.61 3.68
N ILE A 6 -18.67 1.60 3.09
CA ILE A 6 -18.01 2.67 2.32
C ILE A 6 -17.26 3.64 3.24
N PHE A 7 -17.85 3.96 4.39
CA PHE A 7 -17.19 4.76 5.41
C PHE A 7 -15.86 4.10 5.84
N LEU A 8 -15.89 2.82 6.19
CA LEU A 8 -14.72 2.03 6.59
C LEU A 8 -13.64 1.99 5.50
N PHE A 9 -14.05 1.96 4.22
CA PHE A 9 -13.11 1.99 3.10
C PHE A 9 -12.25 3.26 3.09
N ASN A 10 -12.84 4.44 3.34
CA ASN A 10 -12.11 5.70 3.40
C ASN A 10 -11.04 5.70 4.51
N TYR A 11 -11.37 5.21 5.71
CA TYR A 11 -10.38 5.06 6.78
C TYR A 11 -9.30 4.05 6.43
N TYR A 12 -9.69 2.92 5.83
CA TYR A 12 -8.77 1.85 5.47
C TYR A 12 -7.68 2.35 4.52
N PHE A 13 -8.04 2.98 3.38
CA PHE A 13 -7.01 3.38 2.41
C PHE A 13 -6.14 4.54 2.91
N ILE A 14 -6.69 5.45 3.73
CA ILE A 14 -5.91 6.53 4.34
C ILE A 14 -4.93 5.96 5.37
N GLY A 15 -5.38 5.04 6.23
CA GLY A 15 -4.52 4.36 7.20
C GLY A 15 -3.42 3.56 6.51
N GLN A 16 -3.78 2.80 5.47
CA GLN A 16 -2.84 2.09 4.61
C GLN A 16 -1.83 3.06 3.98
N PHE A 17 -2.27 4.23 3.53
CA PHE A 17 -1.40 5.26 2.96
C PHE A 17 -0.35 5.78 3.96
N ILE A 18 -0.79 6.11 5.17
CA ILE A 18 0.08 6.61 6.23
C ILE A 18 1.10 5.52 6.62
N PHE A 19 0.63 4.30 6.88
CA PHE A 19 1.49 3.18 7.28
C PHE A 19 2.57 2.90 6.23
N MET A 20 2.18 2.79 4.96
CA MET A 20 3.12 2.55 3.87
C MET A 20 4.08 3.72 3.65
N SER A 21 3.62 4.96 3.80
CA SER A 21 4.50 6.14 3.70
C SER A 21 5.55 6.15 4.81
N VAL A 22 5.17 5.82 6.05
CA VAL A 22 6.11 5.68 7.17
C VAL A 22 7.10 4.55 6.89
N PHE A 23 6.63 3.40 6.40
CA PHE A 23 7.49 2.29 6.00
C PHE A 23 8.55 2.72 4.97
N TYR A 24 8.14 3.38 3.88
CA TYR A 24 9.10 3.86 2.87
C TYR A 24 10.01 4.97 3.39
N LYS A 25 9.54 5.83 4.31
CA LYS A 25 10.41 6.80 4.99
C LYS A 25 11.55 6.09 5.71
N LEU A 26 11.27 4.98 6.41
CA LEU A 26 12.29 4.20 7.12
C LEU A 26 13.29 3.56 6.15
N LEU A 27 12.83 3.11 4.97
CA LEU A 27 13.68 2.50 3.95
C LEU A 27 14.56 3.51 3.19
N PHE A 28 14.03 4.69 2.90
CA PHE A 28 14.79 5.74 2.22
C PHE A 28 15.71 6.51 3.17
N ASP A 29 15.29 6.66 4.43
CA ASP A 29 15.81 7.61 5.41
C ASP A 29 15.87 9.05 4.86
N LYS A 30 14.78 9.47 4.21
CA LYS A 30 14.66 10.80 3.61
C LYS A 30 13.37 11.48 4.03
N LYS A 31 13.47 12.77 4.39
CA LYS A 31 12.34 13.59 4.84
C LYS A 31 11.32 13.91 3.74
N TRP A 32 11.70 13.84 2.46
CA TRP A 32 10.80 14.16 1.34
C TRP A 32 9.55 13.26 1.32
N VAL A 33 9.67 12.02 1.80
CA VAL A 33 8.53 11.09 1.92
C VAL A 33 7.44 11.66 2.83
N TYR A 34 7.82 12.33 3.93
CA TYR A 34 6.86 12.99 4.82
C TYR A 34 6.22 14.21 4.18
N TYR A 35 6.95 15.00 3.39
CA TYR A 35 6.37 16.15 2.69
C TYR A 35 5.33 15.71 1.68
N VAL A 36 5.61 14.66 0.89
CA VAL A 36 4.65 14.09 -0.07
C VAL A 36 3.46 13.47 0.66
N MET A 37 3.69 12.73 1.76
CA MET A 37 2.61 12.19 2.59
C MET A 37 1.70 13.30 3.13
N PHE A 38 2.28 14.35 3.72
CA PHE A 38 1.52 15.45 4.29
C PHE A 38 0.76 16.23 3.20
N ALA A 39 1.39 16.50 2.06
CA ALA A 39 0.74 17.15 0.93
C ALA A 39 -0.48 16.36 0.42
N ALA A 40 -0.35 15.03 0.30
CA ALA A 40 -1.47 14.17 -0.09
C ALA A 40 -2.58 14.15 0.96
N LEU A 41 -2.26 14.11 2.26
CA LEU A 41 -3.26 14.17 3.32
C LEU A 41 -3.97 15.52 3.37
N VAL A 42 -3.26 16.62 3.15
CA VAL A 42 -3.86 17.97 3.05
C VAL A 42 -4.78 18.04 1.84
N LEU A 43 -4.37 17.50 0.69
CA LEU A 43 -5.21 17.42 -0.51
C LEU A 43 -6.53 16.68 -0.23
N LEU A 44 -6.46 15.50 0.41
CA LEU A 44 -7.65 14.74 0.80
C LEU A 44 -8.50 15.49 1.84
N GLY A 45 -7.85 16.15 2.82
CA GLY A 45 -8.52 16.98 3.81
C GLY A 45 -9.32 18.11 3.16
N ILE A 46 -8.71 18.84 2.21
CA ILE A 46 -9.38 19.88 1.43
C ILE A 46 -10.54 19.28 0.60
N GLN A 47 -10.35 18.12 -0.03
CA GLN A 47 -11.41 17.44 -0.77
C GLN A 47 -12.64 17.17 0.13
N TYR A 48 -12.41 16.66 1.34
CA TYR A 48 -13.49 16.34 2.28
C TYR A 48 -14.13 17.56 2.94
N THR A 49 -13.43 18.69 3.04
CA THR A 49 -14.03 19.94 3.54
C THR A 49 -14.87 20.63 2.47
N LEU A 50 -14.50 20.53 1.20
CA LEU A 50 -15.26 21.09 0.08
C LEU A 50 -16.52 20.27 -0.23
N ASP A 51 -16.41 18.94 -0.16
CA ASP A 51 -17.55 18.05 -0.36
C ASP A 51 -17.50 16.87 0.64
N PHE A 52 -18.20 17.06 1.75
CA PHE A 52 -18.28 16.05 2.81
C PHE A 52 -19.01 14.78 2.37
N SER A 53 -19.83 14.84 1.30
CA SER A 53 -20.52 13.65 0.77
C SER A 53 -19.54 12.63 0.18
N VAL A 54 -18.35 13.08 -0.25
CA VAL A 54 -17.26 12.20 -0.73
C VAL A 54 -16.78 11.25 0.37
N PHE A 55 -16.88 11.65 1.64
CA PHE A 55 -16.47 10.82 2.77
C PHE A 55 -17.39 9.63 3.03
N TYR A 56 -18.67 9.74 2.67
CA TYR A 56 -19.66 8.67 2.77
C TYR A 56 -19.88 7.93 1.45
N SER A 57 -19.16 8.33 0.41
CA SER A 57 -19.21 7.70 -0.90
C SER A 57 -17.85 7.13 -1.30
N TYR A 58 -17.81 6.46 -2.44
CA TYR A 58 -16.62 5.80 -2.94
C TYR A 58 -15.65 6.84 -3.55
N ASN A 59 -14.61 7.20 -2.80
CA ASN A 59 -13.59 8.15 -3.25
C ASN A 59 -12.51 7.49 -4.13
N SER A 60 -12.89 7.13 -5.37
CA SER A 60 -11.97 6.56 -6.38
C SER A 60 -10.71 7.41 -6.58
N PHE A 61 -10.87 8.73 -6.67
CA PHE A 61 -9.75 9.65 -6.84
C PHE A 61 -8.75 9.58 -5.68
N GLY A 62 -9.23 9.63 -4.45
CA GLY A 62 -8.39 9.60 -3.25
C GLY A 62 -7.60 8.30 -3.12
N VAL A 63 -8.26 7.16 -3.32
CA VAL A 63 -7.56 5.86 -3.29
C VAL A 63 -6.55 5.74 -4.43
N THR A 64 -6.89 6.18 -5.65
CA THR A 64 -5.97 6.12 -6.80
C THR A 64 -4.72 6.96 -6.57
N ILE A 65 -4.84 8.20 -6.07
CA ILE A 65 -3.69 9.06 -5.79
C ILE A 65 -2.79 8.46 -4.71
N THR A 66 -3.37 8.07 -3.58
CA THR A 66 -2.59 7.55 -2.45
C THR A 66 -1.86 6.26 -2.81
N GLN A 67 -2.53 5.34 -3.52
CA GLN A 67 -1.90 4.12 -4.00
C GLN A 67 -0.82 4.39 -5.07
N SER A 68 -1.04 5.37 -5.96
CA SER A 68 -0.04 5.76 -6.96
C SER A 68 1.24 6.29 -6.33
N ILE A 69 1.13 7.11 -5.28
CA ILE A 69 2.28 7.60 -4.53
C ILE A 69 3.07 6.43 -3.91
N ILE A 70 2.39 5.45 -3.30
CA ILE A 70 3.04 4.25 -2.75
C ILE A 70 3.73 3.44 -3.85
N ALA A 71 3.07 3.24 -4.99
CA ALA A 71 3.66 2.53 -6.11
C ALA A 71 4.95 3.22 -6.61
N ILE A 72 4.95 4.56 -6.69
CA ILE A 72 6.15 5.35 -7.01
C ILE A 72 7.25 5.14 -5.96
N TYR A 73 6.92 5.17 -4.67
CA TYR A 73 7.90 4.87 -3.62
C TYR A 73 8.51 3.48 -3.79
N ALA A 74 7.68 2.48 -4.12
CA ALA A 74 8.11 1.11 -4.30
C ALA A 74 9.05 0.93 -5.50
N LEU A 75 8.77 1.63 -6.61
CA LEU A 75 9.63 1.66 -7.79
C LEU A 75 10.97 2.36 -7.51
N LEU A 76 10.94 3.51 -6.84
CA LEU A 76 12.16 4.22 -6.44
C LEU A 76 13.02 3.38 -5.48
N TYR A 77 12.38 2.65 -4.57
CA TYR A 77 13.09 1.79 -3.63
C TYR A 77 13.68 0.56 -4.33
N TYR A 78 12.92 -0.02 -5.27
CA TYR A 78 13.43 -1.08 -6.14
C TYR A 78 14.66 -0.60 -6.91
N TYR A 79 14.64 0.60 -7.49
CA TYR A 79 15.82 1.17 -8.16
C TYR A 79 17.01 1.34 -7.20
N LYS A 80 16.79 1.91 -6.00
CA LYS A 80 17.83 2.03 -4.95
C LYS A 80 18.41 0.67 -4.57
N SER A 81 17.58 -0.38 -4.55
CA SER A 81 17.97 -1.73 -4.16
C SER A 81 18.98 -2.38 -5.12
N LEU A 82 18.97 -1.98 -6.40
CA LEU A 82 19.92 -2.45 -7.40
C LEU A 82 21.36 -1.99 -7.11
N SER A 83 21.54 -0.94 -6.31
CA SER A 83 22.85 -0.43 -5.88
C SER A 83 23.47 -1.18 -4.70
N GLY A 84 22.86 -2.28 -4.23
CA GLY A 84 23.51 -3.28 -3.38
C GLY A 84 23.09 -3.30 -1.89
N ASN A 85 22.33 -2.31 -1.41
CA ASN A 85 21.79 -2.31 -0.04
C ASN A 85 20.27 -2.35 -0.07
N ALA A 86 19.70 -3.52 0.17
CA ALA A 86 18.27 -3.77 0.04
C ALA A 86 17.73 -4.63 1.18
N SER A 87 16.95 -4.01 2.06
CA SER A 87 16.14 -4.70 3.06
C SER A 87 14.67 -4.78 2.60
N PHE A 88 13.89 -5.73 3.12
CA PHE A 88 12.44 -5.77 2.88
C PHE A 88 12.01 -5.90 1.40
N LEU A 89 12.77 -6.65 0.59
CA LEU A 89 12.49 -6.81 -0.85
C LEU A 89 11.20 -7.58 -1.13
N TYR A 90 10.81 -8.57 -0.31
CA TYR A 90 9.54 -9.28 -0.53
C TYR A 90 8.35 -8.38 -0.28
N VAL A 91 8.41 -7.55 0.77
CA VAL A 91 7.40 -6.51 1.03
C VAL A 91 7.34 -5.57 -0.16
N ASN A 92 8.48 -5.04 -0.62
CA ASN A 92 8.50 -4.11 -1.75
C ASN A 92 7.92 -4.73 -3.04
N ALA A 93 8.23 -5.99 -3.34
CA ALA A 93 7.68 -6.71 -4.47
C ALA A 93 6.15 -6.88 -4.35
N GLY A 94 5.67 -7.23 -3.16
CA GLY A 94 4.24 -7.31 -2.86
C GLY A 94 3.55 -5.96 -3.01
N VAL A 95 4.19 -4.87 -2.60
CA VAL A 95 3.68 -3.51 -2.80
C VAL A 95 3.52 -3.21 -4.29
N ILE A 96 4.56 -3.43 -5.12
CA ILE A 96 4.47 -3.17 -6.56
C ILE A 96 3.32 -3.99 -7.18
N LEU A 97 3.29 -5.28 -6.90
CA LEU A 97 2.32 -6.20 -7.49
C LEU A 97 0.89 -5.86 -7.09
N TYR A 98 0.62 -5.64 -5.81
CA TYR A 98 -0.73 -5.30 -5.35
C TYR A 98 -1.12 -3.87 -5.73
N PHE A 99 -0.32 -2.86 -5.40
CA PHE A 99 -0.74 -1.46 -5.58
C PHE A 99 -0.88 -1.08 -7.06
N VAL A 100 -0.04 -1.57 -7.97
CA VAL A 100 -0.20 -1.28 -9.41
C VAL A 100 -1.52 -1.86 -9.94
N SER A 101 -1.84 -3.10 -9.61
CA SER A 101 -3.12 -3.71 -10.01
C SER A 101 -4.31 -3.03 -9.34
N SER A 102 -4.17 -2.65 -8.08
CA SER A 102 -5.21 -1.98 -7.32
C SER A 102 -5.51 -0.58 -7.87
N ILE A 103 -4.49 0.18 -8.29
CA ILE A 103 -4.67 1.47 -8.97
C ILE A 103 -5.54 1.30 -10.21
N LEU A 104 -5.28 0.27 -11.03
CA LEU A 104 -6.10 0.01 -12.22
C LEU A 104 -7.55 -0.30 -11.84
N PHE A 105 -7.77 -1.13 -10.83
CA PHE A 105 -9.12 -1.47 -10.35
C PHE A 105 -9.88 -0.23 -9.83
N PHE A 106 -9.25 0.56 -8.95
CA PHE A 106 -9.89 1.71 -8.34
C PHE A 106 -10.05 2.89 -9.29
N ALA A 107 -9.08 3.14 -10.18
CA ALA A 107 -9.17 4.19 -11.19
C ALA A 107 -10.23 3.88 -12.26
N SER A 108 -10.42 2.59 -12.57
CA SER A 108 -11.45 2.16 -13.52
C SER A 108 -12.85 2.15 -12.93
N GLY A 109 -13.05 2.28 -11.60
CA GLY A 109 -14.36 2.23 -10.97
C GLY A 109 -15.41 3.15 -11.63
N ASN A 110 -15.05 4.39 -11.96
CA ASN A 110 -15.94 5.34 -12.66
C ASN A 110 -16.12 5.04 -14.16
N LEU A 111 -15.13 4.41 -14.80
CA LEU A 111 -15.20 4.01 -16.22
C LEU A 111 -16.05 2.76 -16.39
N ILE A 112 -15.94 1.80 -15.48
CA ILE A 112 -16.68 0.55 -15.53
C ILE A 112 -18.19 0.81 -15.42
N LEU A 113 -18.60 1.76 -14.59
CA LEU A 113 -20.00 2.20 -14.51
C LEU A 113 -20.52 2.87 -15.79
N LYS A 114 -19.62 3.43 -16.62
CA LYS A 114 -19.98 4.10 -17.88
C LYS A 114 -19.92 3.18 -19.10
N LEU A 115 -19.14 2.10 -19.04
CA LEU A 115 -18.84 1.22 -20.18
C LEU A 115 -19.74 -0.03 -20.23
N ASP A 116 -20.78 -0.11 -19.39
CA ASP A 116 -21.74 -1.21 -19.32
C ASP A 116 -21.07 -2.61 -19.28
N ILE A 117 -19.95 -2.68 -18.55
CA ILE A 117 -19.16 -3.90 -18.46
C ILE A 117 -19.98 -4.97 -17.74
N PRO A 118 -20.00 -6.23 -18.23
CA PRO A 118 -20.73 -7.31 -17.58
C PRO A 118 -20.35 -7.45 -16.10
N SER A 119 -21.36 -7.63 -15.25
CA SER A 119 -21.19 -7.78 -13.81
C SER A 119 -20.25 -8.93 -13.43
N GLU A 120 -20.19 -9.98 -14.25
CA GLU A 120 -19.25 -11.09 -14.06
C GLU A 120 -17.79 -10.65 -14.21
N THR A 121 -17.49 -9.83 -15.22
CA THR A 121 -16.14 -9.29 -15.43
C THR A 121 -15.71 -8.45 -14.23
N MET A 122 -16.59 -7.61 -13.69
CA MET A 122 -16.31 -6.83 -12.48
C MET A 122 -15.99 -7.74 -11.28
N LYS A 123 -16.74 -8.83 -11.12
CA LYS A 123 -16.52 -9.82 -10.06
C LYS A 123 -15.14 -10.46 -10.19
N TYR A 124 -14.73 -10.88 -11.38
CA TYR A 124 -13.41 -11.48 -11.59
C TYR A 124 -12.26 -10.50 -11.35
N ILE A 125 -12.39 -9.24 -11.76
CA ILE A 125 -11.38 -8.21 -11.48
C ILE A 125 -11.28 -7.97 -9.97
N GLY A 126 -12.42 -7.92 -9.26
CA GLY A 126 -12.45 -7.81 -7.80
C GLY A 126 -11.74 -8.98 -7.11
N ILE A 127 -12.06 -10.22 -7.51
CA ILE A 127 -11.41 -11.44 -6.98
C ILE A 127 -9.90 -11.41 -7.24
N LEU A 128 -9.46 -10.97 -8.42
CA LEU A 128 -8.04 -10.84 -8.72
C LEU A 128 -7.36 -9.83 -7.79
N ASN A 129 -7.96 -8.64 -7.59
CA ASN A 129 -7.43 -7.65 -6.67
C ASN A 129 -7.34 -8.16 -5.22
N ASP A 130 -8.35 -8.92 -4.76
CA ASP A 130 -8.36 -9.52 -3.42
C ASP A 130 -7.30 -10.62 -3.27
N LEU A 131 -7.08 -11.42 -4.32
CA LEU A 131 -6.00 -12.41 -4.35
C LEU A 131 -4.62 -11.76 -4.28
N LEU A 132 -4.41 -10.66 -5.03
CA LEU A 132 -3.15 -9.91 -5.00
C LEU A 132 -2.93 -9.26 -3.64
N TYR A 133 -3.99 -8.78 -2.98
CA TYR A 133 -3.92 -8.31 -1.60
C TYR A 133 -3.49 -9.42 -0.64
N LEU A 134 -4.05 -10.63 -0.77
CA LEU A 134 -3.64 -11.78 0.04
C LEU A 134 -2.17 -12.12 -0.17
N ILE A 135 -1.68 -12.13 -1.41
CA ILE A 135 -0.27 -12.35 -1.73
C ILE A 135 0.60 -11.27 -1.06
N PHE A 136 0.20 -10.01 -1.12
CA PHE A 136 0.91 -8.91 -0.45
C PHE A 136 1.03 -9.14 1.06
N VAL A 137 -0.06 -9.51 1.73
CA VAL A 137 -0.05 -9.82 3.17
C VAL A 137 0.87 -11.00 3.48
N ILE A 138 0.83 -12.07 2.68
CA ILE A 138 1.74 -13.22 2.85
C ILE A 138 3.20 -12.79 2.74
N LEU A 139 3.55 -11.93 1.77
CA LEU A 139 4.91 -11.44 1.60
C LEU A 139 5.38 -10.59 2.79
N ILE A 140 4.48 -9.83 3.43
CA ILE A 140 4.78 -9.14 4.69
C ILE A 140 5.15 -10.15 5.77
N PHE A 141 4.35 -11.21 5.96
CA PHE A 141 4.63 -12.24 6.95
C PHE A 141 5.94 -12.99 6.68
N VAL A 142 6.22 -13.33 5.41
CA VAL A 142 7.46 -13.99 5.00
C VAL A 142 8.68 -13.12 5.34
N GLU A 143 8.62 -11.83 5.01
CA GLU A 143 9.72 -10.89 5.30
C GLU A 143 9.89 -10.67 6.81
N TRP A 144 8.79 -10.56 7.56
CA TRP A 144 8.81 -10.40 9.00
C TRP A 144 9.45 -11.63 9.68
N TYR A 145 9.02 -12.83 9.29
CA TYR A 145 9.58 -14.08 9.81
C TYR A 145 11.09 -14.20 9.52
N ARG A 146 11.55 -13.71 8.36
CA ARG A 146 12.98 -13.73 7.99
C ARG A 146 13.82 -12.74 8.81
N ASN A 147 13.33 -11.53 9.03
CA ASN A 147 14.14 -10.45 9.62
C ASN A 147 14.13 -10.42 11.16
N PHE A 148 13.14 -11.04 11.81
CA PHE A 148 12.96 -10.96 13.27
C PHE A 148 13.10 -12.29 14.00
N ARG A 149 13.46 -13.37 13.29
CA ARG A 149 13.78 -14.63 13.94
C ARG A 149 15.20 -14.55 14.54
N PRO A 150 15.40 -14.82 15.83
CA PRO A 150 16.74 -14.87 16.40
C PRO A 150 17.55 -15.96 15.70
N SER A 151 18.73 -15.59 15.19
CA SER A 151 19.72 -16.55 14.69
C SER A 151 20.13 -17.45 15.86
N LYS A 152 20.00 -18.77 15.69
CA LYS A 152 20.50 -19.77 16.65
C LYS A 152 22.04 -19.70 16.87
N SER A 153 22.78 -18.88 16.12
CA SER A 153 24.25 -18.87 16.17
C SER A 153 24.89 -18.00 17.26
N GLN A 154 24.13 -17.22 18.05
CA GLN A 154 24.69 -16.39 19.14
C GLN A 154 24.69 -17.05 20.52
N ASN A 155 24.07 -18.22 20.70
CA ASN A 155 23.99 -18.90 22.01
C ASN A 155 25.12 -19.90 22.30
N ASN A 156 26.14 -20.00 21.45
CA ASN A 156 27.22 -20.99 21.60
C ASN A 156 28.61 -20.38 21.88
N ASN A 157 28.70 -19.13 22.34
CA ASN A 157 29.99 -18.54 22.71
C ASN A 157 30.12 -18.42 24.25
N PRO A 158 30.70 -19.42 24.95
CA PRO A 158 30.85 -19.39 26.41
C PRO A 158 31.86 -18.35 26.94
N ASN A 159 32.41 -17.48 26.10
CA ASN A 159 33.52 -16.58 26.45
C ASN A 159 33.14 -15.09 26.57
N SER A 160 31.86 -14.72 26.72
CA SER A 160 31.45 -13.31 26.85
C SER A 160 31.40 -12.77 28.29
N LEU A 161 31.95 -13.50 29.27
CA LEU A 161 31.98 -13.11 30.69
C LEU A 161 33.40 -13.14 31.31
N MET A 162 34.45 -13.00 30.51
CA MET A 162 35.80 -12.71 31.01
C MET A 162 36.23 -11.30 30.61
#